data_AF-A0A7X7HQE9-F1
#
_entry.id   AF-A0A7X7HQE9-F1
#
_cell.length_a   1.000
_cell.length_b   1.000
_cell.length_c   1.000
_cell.angle_alpha   90.00
_cell.angle_beta   90.00
_cell.angle_gamma   90.00
#
_symmetry.space_group_name_H-M   'P 1'
#
loop_
_entity.id
_entity.type
_entity.pdbx_description
1 polymer ?
#
loop_
_entity_poly.entity_id
_entity_poly.type
_entity_poly.pdbx_seq_one_letter_code
_entity_poly.pdbx_strand_id
1 'polypeptide(L)' 'GEPLRVAGSFTLDGRSAPFVEGVEGDHTNVIGLSLPLLRRLLAEMGRSVVDFW' A
#
# COMPACT_ATOMS: atom_id res chain seq x y z
N GLY A 1 5.63 19.52 7.94
CA GLY A 1 5.76 19.13 6.52
C GLY A 1 5.27 17.70 6.34
N GLU A 2 5.24 17.21 5.10
CA GLU A 2 4.88 15.81 4.77
C GLU A 2 5.52 14.76 5.70
N PRO A 3 6.83 14.83 6.06
CA PRO A 3 7.47 13.84 6.94
C PRO A 3 6.91 13.75 8.37
N LEU A 4 6.31 14.83 8.88
CA LEU A 4 5.78 14.87 10.25
C LEU A 4 4.41 14.18 10.36
N ARG A 5 3.81 13.77 9.25
CA ARG A 5 2.45 13.20 9.21
C ARG A 5 2.40 11.75 8.76
N VAL A 6 3.55 11.10 8.61
CA VAL A 6 3.67 9.74 8.06
C VAL A 6 4.60 8.89 8.91
N ALA A 7 4.37 7.58 8.92
CA ALA A 7 5.25 6.65 9.61
C ALA A 7 6.65 6.65 8.94
N GLY A 8 7.71 6.59 9.75
CA GLY A 8 9.08 6.53 9.22
C GLY A 8 9.58 7.82 8.55
N SER A 9 8.81 8.92 8.59
CA SER A 9 9.16 10.21 7.97
C SER A 9 9.38 10.16 6.45
N PHE A 10 8.80 9.18 5.76
CA PHE A 10 8.86 9.05 4.30
C PHE A 10 7.55 8.50 3.71
N THR A 11 7.36 8.76 2.42
CA THR A 11 6.29 8.23 1.55
C THR A 11 6.91 7.62 0.30
N LEU A 12 6.31 6.55 -0.23
CA LEU A 12 6.77 5.92 -1.48
C LEU A 12 6.37 6.72 -2.73
N ASP A 13 5.33 7.51 -2.62
CA ASP A 13 4.68 8.26 -3.70
C ASP A 13 4.87 9.78 -3.58
N GLY A 14 5.60 10.24 -2.56
CA GLY A 14 5.87 11.65 -2.31
C GLY A 14 7.33 12.05 -2.45
N ARG A 15 7.76 13.06 -1.69
CA ARG A 15 9.06 13.73 -1.91
C ARG A 15 10.27 12.85 -1.60
N SER A 16 10.08 11.80 -0.82
CA SER A 16 11.13 10.83 -0.51
C SER A 16 11.32 9.76 -1.59
N ALA A 17 10.42 9.65 -2.57
CA ALA A 17 10.47 8.60 -3.60
C ALA A 17 11.82 8.52 -4.34
N PRO A 18 12.50 9.63 -4.72
CA PRO A 18 13.80 9.55 -5.38
C PRO A 18 14.93 8.96 -4.54
N PHE A 19 14.73 8.81 -3.22
CA PHE A 19 15.71 8.23 -2.30
C PHE A 19 15.47 6.75 -2.01
N VAL A 20 14.41 6.16 -2.57
CA VAL A 20 14.07 4.74 -2.38
C VAL A 20 14.61 3.93 -3.56
N GLU A 21 15.59 3.07 -3.31
CA GLU A 21 16.21 2.22 -4.33
C GLU A 21 15.28 1.09 -4.79
N GLY A 22 14.45 0.57 -3.88
CA GLY A 22 13.48 -0.47 -4.18
C GLY A 22 12.65 -0.85 -2.96
N VAL A 23 11.64 -1.70 -3.21
CA VAL A 23 10.80 -2.32 -2.18
C VAL A 23 10.86 -3.82 -2.37
N GLU A 24 11.11 -4.57 -1.31
CA GLU A 24 11.01 -6.02 -1.30
C GLU A 24 9.69 -6.43 -0.62
N GLY A 25 8.83 -7.16 -1.33
CA GLY A 25 7.50 -7.55 -0.87
C GLY A 25 6.35 -6.78 -1.55
N ASP A 26 5.33 -6.41 -0.77
CA ASP A 26 4.10 -5.77 -1.28
C ASP A 26 4.14 -4.24 -1.12
N HIS A 27 4.31 -3.53 -2.23
CA HIS A 27 4.35 -2.07 -2.25
C HIS A 27 3.03 -1.40 -1.82
N THR A 28 1.87 -2.04 -2.07
CA THR A 28 0.56 -1.48 -1.69
C THR A 28 0.38 -1.50 -0.18
N ASN A 29 0.97 -2.50 0.47
CA ASN A 29 1.02 -2.59 1.92
C ASN A 29 1.84 -1.45 2.55
N VAL A 30 2.93 -1.03 1.90
CA VAL A 30 3.74 0.12 2.37
C VAL A 30 2.97 1.44 2.27
N ILE A 31 2.08 1.57 1.27
CA ILE A 31 1.18 2.73 1.13
C ILE A 31 0.05 2.67 2.20
N GLY A 32 -0.25 1.49 2.73
CA GLY A 32 -1.13 1.30 3.89
C GLY A 32 -2.16 0.18 3.78
N LEU A 33 -2.24 -0.53 2.64
CA LEU A 33 -3.15 -1.66 2.47
C LEU A 33 -2.65 -2.65 1.42
N SER A 34 -2.42 -3.89 1.83
CA SER A 34 -2.11 -4.98 0.89
C SER A 34 -3.32 -5.32 0.01
N LEU A 35 -3.28 -4.94 -1.26
CA LEU A 35 -4.32 -5.29 -2.24
C LEU A 35 -4.39 -6.79 -2.54
N PRO A 36 -3.26 -7.53 -2.67
CA PRO A 36 -3.30 -8.98 -2.82
C PRO A 36 -3.96 -9.69 -1.63
N LEU A 37 -3.66 -9.25 -0.40
CA LEU A 37 -4.29 -9.80 0.80
C LEU A 37 -5.77 -9.46 0.85
N LEU A 38 -6.14 -8.20 0.60
CA LEU A 38 -7.54 -7.76 0.55
C LEU A 38 -8.35 -8.60 -0.45
N ARG A 39 -7.83 -8.79 -1.67
CA ARG A 39 -8.48 -9.61 -2.70
C ARG A 39 -8.71 -11.04 -2.23
N ARG A 40 -7.73 -11.64 -1.53
CA ARG A 40 -7.86 -12.99 -0.97
C ARG A 40 -8.93 -13.05 0.12
N LEU A 41 -8.94 -12.10 1.05
CA LEU A 41 -9.93 -12.04 2.13
C LEU A 41 -11.35 -11.79 1.60
N LEU A 42 -11.52 -10.94 0.58
CA LEU A 42 -12.81 -10.76 -0.10
C LEU A 42 -13.29 -12.09 -0.72
N ALA A 43 -12.39 -12.82 -1.39
CA ALA A 43 -12.72 -14.12 -1.96
C ALA A 43 -13.11 -15.15 -0.89
N GLU A 44 -12.47 -15.14 0.28
CA GLU A 44 -12.84 -15.97 1.44
C GLU A 44 -14.26 -15.63 1.96
N MET A 45 -14.72 -14.39 1.77
CA MET A 45 -16.10 -13.96 2.06
C MET A 45 -17.07 -14.11 0.87
N GLY A 46 -16.63 -14.75 -0.23
CA GLY A 46 -17.45 -14.94 -1.44
C GLY A 46 -17.71 -13.66 -2.23
N ARG A 47 -16.85 -12.64 -2.10
CA ARG A 47 -16.93 -11.37 -2.82
C ARG A 47 -15.77 -11.20 -3.78
N SER A 48 -16.04 -10.61 -4.95
CA SER A 48 -14.99 -10.17 -5.88
C SER A 48 -14.59 -8.74 -5.55
N VAL A 49 -13.32 -8.37 -5.79
CA VAL A 49 -12.90 -6.96 -5.73
C VAL A 49 -13.66 -6.09 -6.75
N VAL A 50 -14.09 -6.70 -7.87
CA VAL A 50 -14.86 -6.03 -8.93
C VAL A 50 -16.27 -5.66 -8.47
N ASP A 51 -16.79 -6.30 -7.42
CA ASP A 51 -18.10 -5.95 -6.85
C ASP A 51 -18.12 -4.53 -6.22
N PHE A 52 -16.94 -3.94 -6.00
CA PHE A 52 -16.74 -2.63 -5.36
C PHE A 52 -16.13 -1.57 -6.28
N TRP A 53 -16.12 -1.83 -7.60
CA TRP A 53 -15.60 -0.91 -8.61
C TRP A 53 -16.70 -0.05 -9.21
#